data_AF-D5VQQ9-F1
#
_entry.id   AF-D5VQQ9-F1
#
_cell.length_a   1.000
_cell.length_b   1.000
_cell.length_c   1.000
_cell.angle_alpha   90.00
_cell.angle_beta   90.00
_cell.angle_gamma   90.00
#
_symmetry.space_group_name_H-M   'P 1'
#
loop_
_entity.id
_entity.type
_entity.pdbx_description
1 polymer ?
#
loop_
_entity_poly.entity_id
_entity_poly.type
_entity_poly.pdbx_seq_one_letter_code
_entity_poly.pdbx_strand_id
1 'polypeptide(L)'
;MFNILREIKHSKELISAKDEIFVGELIRYMYKNGGYLINISSLEHSHNLTFKFKNSKIYKLNVSVERKVDGLASKLIGSQTLLTLEVIKKKELVEPEEVIKMIGTDLKNMLKVPLFGQVKIDHDLNYIKARTTYIIDLNKFIHEKEVNKEELEKEIEKIIGTLIESLEEV
;
A
#
# COMPACT_ATOMS: atom_id res chain seq x y z
N MET A 1 -29.05 -7.09 -24.91
CA MET A 1 -28.74 -7.69 -23.59
C MET A 1 -27.47 -8.53 -23.62
N PHE A 2 -27.29 -9.45 -24.60
CA PHE A 2 -26.05 -10.23 -24.76
C PHE A 2 -24.77 -9.39 -24.96
N ASN A 3 -24.83 -8.30 -25.73
CA ASN A 3 -23.66 -7.42 -25.95
C ASN A 3 -23.22 -6.69 -24.67
N ILE A 4 -24.17 -6.22 -23.85
CA ILE A 4 -23.90 -5.55 -22.56
C ILE A 4 -23.26 -6.52 -21.56
N LEU A 5 -23.75 -7.77 -21.47
CA LEU A 5 -23.15 -8.79 -20.61
C LEU A 5 -21.72 -9.14 -21.03
N ARG A 6 -21.46 -9.17 -22.34
CA ARG A 6 -20.12 -9.41 -22.91
C ARG A 6 -19.17 -8.24 -22.65
N GLU A 7 -19.63 -7.00 -22.81
CA GLU A 7 -18.88 -5.78 -22.48
C GLU A 7 -18.54 -5.72 -20.99
N ILE A 8 -19.50 -6.03 -20.11
CA ILE A 8 -19.27 -6.10 -18.65
C ILE A 8 -18.24 -7.18 -18.30
N LYS A 9 -18.33 -8.36 -18.92
CA LYS A 9 -17.38 -9.46 -18.69
C LYS A 9 -15.97 -9.07 -19.13
N HIS A 10 -15.82 -8.51 -20.34
CA HIS A 10 -14.53 -8.03 -20.83
C HIS A 10 -13.95 -6.89 -19.99
N SER A 11 -14.80 -5.96 -19.54
CA SER A 11 -14.36 -4.88 -18.65
C SER A 11 -13.83 -5.42 -17.31
N LYS A 12 -14.52 -6.39 -16.70
CA LYS A 12 -14.05 -7.05 -15.47
C LYS A 12 -12.73 -7.79 -15.67
N GLU A 13 -12.59 -8.52 -16.78
CA GLU A 13 -11.34 -9.23 -17.13
C GLU A 13 -10.18 -8.25 -17.31
N LEU A 14 -10.40 -7.11 -17.98
CA LEU A 14 -9.38 -6.07 -18.16
C LEU A 14 -8.99 -5.41 -16.83
N ILE A 15 -9.95 -5.18 -15.93
CA ILE A 15 -9.67 -4.60 -14.60
C ILE A 15 -8.81 -5.57 -13.79
N SER A 16 -9.18 -6.85 -13.74
CA SER A 16 -8.40 -7.89 -13.05
C SER A 16 -6.98 -7.99 -13.61
N ALA A 17 -6.84 -7.94 -14.93
CA ALA A 17 -5.52 -7.97 -15.58
C ALA A 17 -4.65 -6.76 -15.18
N LYS A 18 -5.22 -5.56 -15.01
CA LYS A 18 -4.48 -4.39 -14.54
C LYS A 18 -4.00 -4.53 -13.10
N ASP A 19 -4.82 -5.13 -12.23
CA ASP A 19 -4.44 -5.39 -10.84
C ASP A 19 -3.27 -6.36 -10.77
N GLU A 20 -3.31 -7.44 -11.57
CA GLU A 20 -2.23 -8.41 -11.67
C GLU A 20 -0.94 -7.78 -12.23
N ILE A 21 -1.05 -6.95 -13.27
CA ILE A 21 0.09 -6.21 -13.84
C ILE A 21 0.71 -5.29 -12.77
N PHE A 22 -0.13 -4.53 -12.06
CA PHE A 22 0.34 -3.63 -10.98
C PHE A 22 1.06 -4.41 -9.88
N VAL A 23 0.46 -5.50 -9.40
CA VAL A 23 1.06 -6.36 -8.36
C VAL A 23 2.38 -6.95 -8.83
N GLY A 24 2.45 -7.44 -10.07
CA GLY A 24 3.69 -7.99 -10.65
C GLY A 24 4.81 -6.95 -10.73
N GLU A 25 4.49 -5.74 -11.16
CA GLU A 25 5.46 -4.63 -11.24
C GLU A 25 5.88 -4.12 -9.87
N LEU A 26 4.96 -4.07 -8.90
CA LEU A 26 5.28 -3.77 -7.51
C LEU A 26 6.26 -4.80 -6.93
N ILE A 27 6.00 -6.10 -7.14
CA ILE A 27 6.91 -7.18 -6.70
C ILE A 27 8.29 -6.99 -7.34
N ARG A 28 8.35 -6.76 -8.67
CA ARG A 28 9.61 -6.51 -9.39
C ARG A 28 10.38 -5.33 -8.79
N TYR A 29 9.70 -4.21 -8.55
CA TYR A 29 10.31 -3.03 -7.96
C TYR A 29 10.84 -3.30 -6.54
N MET A 30 10.08 -4.01 -5.69
CA MET A 30 10.54 -4.35 -4.35
C MET A 30 11.78 -5.25 -4.36
N TYR A 31 11.84 -6.24 -5.26
CA TYR A 31 13.03 -7.08 -5.44
C TYR A 31 14.26 -6.27 -5.85
N LYS A 32 14.11 -5.33 -6.80
CA LYS A 32 15.19 -4.42 -7.21
C LYS A 32 15.72 -3.58 -6.05
N ASN A 33 14.87 -3.23 -5.09
CA ASN A 33 15.20 -2.42 -3.91
C ASN A 33 15.52 -3.27 -2.65
N GLY A 34 15.88 -4.55 -2.82
CA GLY A 34 16.39 -5.40 -1.74
C GLY A 34 15.32 -6.00 -0.83
N GLY A 35 14.04 -5.83 -1.16
CA GLY A 35 12.93 -6.54 -0.53
C GLY A 35 12.73 -7.92 -1.15
N TYR A 36 12.25 -8.89 -0.36
CA TYR A 36 11.81 -10.18 -0.88
C TYR A 36 10.41 -10.50 -0.38
N LEU A 37 9.58 -11.04 -1.27
CA LEU A 37 8.21 -11.41 -0.97
C LEU A 37 8.21 -12.62 -0.01
N ILE A 38 7.51 -12.49 1.11
CA ILE A 38 7.35 -13.57 2.10
C ILE A 38 5.90 -14.02 2.25
N ASN A 39 4.95 -13.22 1.78
CA ASN A 39 3.54 -13.57 1.76
C ASN A 39 2.82 -12.86 0.61
N ILE A 40 1.89 -13.57 -0.03
CA ILE A 40 0.92 -13.02 -0.97
C ILE A 40 -0.42 -13.71 -0.74
N SER A 41 -1.47 -12.91 -0.57
CA SER A 41 -2.85 -13.41 -0.55
C SER A 41 -3.71 -12.57 -1.48
N SER A 42 -4.49 -13.24 -2.32
CA SER A 42 -5.36 -12.62 -3.30
C SER A 42 -6.78 -13.10 -3.07
N LEU A 43 -7.70 -12.16 -2.89
CA LEU A 43 -9.15 -12.37 -2.91
C LEU A 43 -9.72 -11.63 -4.12
N GLU A 44 -11.02 -11.76 -4.38
CA GLU A 44 -11.68 -11.27 -5.59
C GLU A 44 -11.41 -9.79 -5.91
N HIS A 45 -11.23 -8.95 -4.89
CA HIS A 45 -11.02 -7.49 -5.04
C HIS A 45 -9.87 -6.95 -4.20
N SER A 46 -8.99 -7.81 -3.70
CA SER A 46 -7.89 -7.39 -2.82
C SER A 46 -6.65 -8.25 -2.99
N HIS A 47 -5.50 -7.61 -3.07
CA HIS A 47 -4.20 -8.27 -2.99
C HIS A 47 -3.43 -7.74 -1.79
N ASN A 48 -2.99 -8.65 -0.92
CA ASN A 48 -2.13 -8.33 0.21
C ASN A 48 -0.76 -8.96 -0.02
N LEU A 49 0.27 -8.14 0.08
CA LEU A 49 1.66 -8.51 -0.14
C LEU A 49 2.47 -8.15 1.11
N THR A 50 3.35 -9.05 1.52
CA THR A 50 4.33 -8.74 2.57
C THR A 50 5.73 -8.95 2.03
N PHE A 51 6.51 -7.89 2.08
CA PHE A 51 7.93 -7.90 1.78
C PHE A 51 8.74 -7.82 3.06
N LYS A 52 9.87 -8.52 3.08
CA LYS A 52 10.86 -8.42 4.14
C LYS A 52 12.16 -7.92 3.54
N PHE A 53 12.88 -7.10 4.30
CA PHE A 53 14.15 -6.53 3.86
C PHE A 53 15.26 -7.06 4.74
N LYS A 54 16.42 -7.34 4.14
CA LYS A 54 17.64 -7.71 4.86
C LYS A 54 18.55 -6.48 4.93
N ASN A 55 19.05 -6.16 6.11
CA ASN A 55 20.00 -5.05 6.33
C ASN A 55 19.51 -3.69 5.82
N SER A 56 18.23 -3.38 6.03
CA SER A 56 17.66 -2.08 5.64
C SER A 56 17.07 -1.38 6.87
N LYS A 57 16.85 -0.06 6.77
CA LYS A 57 16.16 0.73 7.81
C LYS A 57 14.77 0.18 8.15
N ILE A 58 14.17 -0.58 7.24
CA ILE A 58 12.86 -1.21 7.39
C ILE A 58 13.02 -2.72 7.60
N TYR A 59 12.18 -3.28 8.46
CA TYR A 59 12.14 -4.72 8.71
C TYR A 59 11.17 -5.40 7.74
N LYS A 60 9.97 -4.84 7.58
CA LYS A 60 8.92 -5.34 6.68
C LYS A 60 8.15 -4.20 6.03
N LEU A 61 7.58 -4.48 4.86
CA LEU A 61 6.59 -3.65 4.19
C LEU A 61 5.35 -4.52 3.92
N ASN A 62 4.20 -4.10 4.45
CA ASN A 62 2.91 -4.65 4.05
C ASN A 62 2.29 -3.72 3.00
N VAL A 63 1.79 -4.29 1.92
CA VAL A 63 1.06 -3.56 0.87
C VAL A 63 -0.29 -4.22 0.66
N SER A 64 -1.37 -3.46 0.77
CA SER A 64 -2.73 -3.88 0.40
C SER A 64 -3.20 -3.07 -0.81
N VAL A 65 -3.72 -3.78 -1.80
CA VAL A 65 -4.28 -3.22 -3.04
C VAL A 65 -5.74 -3.66 -3.08
N GLU A 66 -6.67 -2.76 -2.77
CA GLU A 66 -8.09 -3.06 -2.64
C GLU A 66 -8.91 -2.23 -3.62
N ARG A 67 -9.83 -2.87 -4.35
CA ARG A 67 -10.79 -2.13 -5.18
C ARG A 67 -11.94 -1.63 -4.33
N LYS A 68 -12.24 -0.33 -4.41
CA LYS A 68 -13.50 0.18 -3.86
C LYS A 68 -14.63 -0.22 -4.79
N VAL A 69 -15.35 -1.28 -4.42
CA VAL A 69 -16.57 -1.71 -5.08
C VAL A 69 -17.70 -1.61 -4.05
N ASP A 70 -18.20 -0.39 -3.78
CA ASP A 70 -19.63 -0.13 -3.56
C ASP A 70 -19.96 1.33 -3.15
N GLY A 71 -21.10 1.81 -3.67
CA GLY A 71 -21.72 3.11 -3.36
C GLY A 71 -22.22 3.88 -4.61
N LEU A 72 -23.28 4.68 -4.47
CA LEU A 72 -23.89 5.49 -5.54
C LEU A 72 -22.90 6.42 -6.30
N ALA A 73 -21.74 6.71 -5.72
CA ALA A 73 -20.66 7.49 -6.33
C ALA A 73 -19.74 6.68 -7.29
N SER A 74 -19.84 5.35 -7.30
CA SER A 74 -19.01 4.44 -8.12
C SER A 74 -19.20 4.61 -9.63
N LYS A 75 -20.36 5.11 -10.08
CA LYS A 75 -20.65 5.31 -11.51
C LYS A 75 -19.94 6.52 -12.14
N LEU A 76 -19.46 7.47 -11.33
CA LEU A 76 -18.83 8.71 -11.81
C LEU A 76 -17.30 8.69 -11.69
N ILE A 77 -16.74 7.77 -10.91
CA ILE A 77 -15.38 7.90 -10.36
C ILE A 77 -14.37 6.87 -10.91
N GLY A 78 -14.82 5.90 -11.72
CA GLY A 78 -13.91 4.93 -12.35
C GLY A 78 -13.26 3.97 -11.36
N SER A 79 -12.46 3.03 -11.86
CA SER A 79 -11.83 1.96 -11.09
C SER A 79 -10.74 2.50 -10.15
N GLN A 80 -11.15 3.12 -9.04
CA GLN A 80 -10.25 3.58 -8.00
C GLN A 80 -9.77 2.41 -7.14
N THR A 81 -8.45 2.38 -6.93
CA THR A 81 -7.77 1.41 -6.06
C THR A 81 -7.35 2.10 -4.77
N LEU A 82 -7.69 1.50 -3.64
CA LEU A 82 -7.06 1.81 -2.37
C LEU A 82 -5.72 1.10 -2.30
N LEU A 83 -4.67 1.89 -2.16
CA LEU A 83 -3.33 1.40 -1.94
C LEU A 83 -2.93 1.75 -0.50
N THR A 84 -2.86 0.75 0.35
CA THR A 84 -2.40 0.89 1.74
C THR A 84 -0.99 0.35 1.87
N LEU A 85 -0.07 1.17 2.37
CA LEU A 85 1.30 0.76 2.68
C LEU A 85 1.52 0.89 4.18
N GLU A 86 2.18 -0.11 4.76
CA GLU A 86 2.66 -0.08 6.13
C GLU A 86 4.12 -0.50 6.20
N VAL A 87 4.97 0.41 6.65
CA VAL A 87 6.37 0.15 6.93
C VAL A 87 6.51 -0.23 8.40
N ILE A 88 7.23 -1.32 8.67
CA ILE A 88 7.51 -1.81 10.01
C ILE A 88 9.02 -1.73 10.26
N LYS A 89 9.42 -1.05 11.32
CA LYS A 89 10.79 -1.00 11.84
C LYS A 89 10.87 -1.78 13.14
N LYS A 90 11.97 -2.51 13.36
CA LYS A 90 12.26 -3.17 14.65
C LYS A 90 12.86 -2.17 15.62
N LYS A 91 12.48 -2.27 16.90
CA LYS A 91 13.17 -1.61 18.00
C LYS A 91 14.28 -2.52 18.50
N GLU A 92 15.44 -1.94 18.82
CA GLU A 92 16.57 -2.69 19.38
C GLU A 92 16.48 -2.80 20.91
N LEU A 93 16.06 -1.72 21.56
CA LEU A 93 15.83 -1.64 23.00
C LEU A 93 14.67 -0.66 23.23
N VAL A 94 13.89 -0.87 24.30
CA VAL A 94 12.84 0.06 24.72
C VAL A 94 13.07 0.43 26.17
N GLU A 95 13.35 1.70 26.41
CA GLU A 95 13.51 2.25 27.76
C GLU A 95 12.15 2.70 28.34
N PRO A 96 11.96 2.70 29.67
CA PRO A 96 10.68 3.07 30.30
C PRO A 96 10.13 4.44 29.87
N GLU A 97 11.00 5.42 29.66
CA GLU A 97 10.63 6.78 29.22
C GLU A 97 10.09 6.79 27.79
N GLU A 98 10.55 5.87 26.94
CA GLU A 98 10.07 5.73 25.57
C GLU A 98 8.67 5.15 25.53
N VAL A 99 8.29 4.32 26.51
CA VAL A 99 6.92 3.79 26.64
C VAL A 99 5.92 4.92 26.83
N ILE A 100 6.27 5.95 27.62
CA ILE A 100 5.42 7.12 27.83
C ILE A 100 5.24 7.90 26.53
N LYS A 101 6.32 8.08 25.76
CA LYS A 101 6.27 8.73 24.44
C LYS A 101 5.42 7.95 23.45
N MET A 102 5.55 6.61 23.42
CA MET A 102 4.73 5.73 22.57
C MET A 102 3.25 5.94 22.84
N ILE A 103 2.83 5.89 24.11
CA ILE A 103 1.43 6.10 24.51
C ILE A 103 0.94 7.47 24.05
N GLY A 104 1.76 8.52 24.22
CA GLY A 104 1.42 9.87 23.78
C GLY A 104 1.22 9.96 22.26
N THR A 105 2.09 9.32 21.48
CA THR A 105 2.00 9.32 20.01
C THR A 105 0.80 8.49 19.52
N ASP A 106 0.56 7.33 20.12
CA ASP A 106 -0.55 6.46 19.77
C ASP A 106 -1.90 7.14 20.06
N LEU A 107 -2.03 7.84 21.18
CA LEU A 107 -3.22 8.64 21.50
C LEU A 107 -3.47 9.75 20.48
N LYS A 108 -2.42 10.47 20.05
CA LYS A 108 -2.54 11.50 19.00
C LYS A 108 -2.92 10.90 17.64
N ASN A 109 -2.50 9.67 17.36
CA ASN A 109 -2.76 8.98 16.11
C ASN A 109 -4.08 8.20 16.11
N MET A 110 -4.69 7.96 17.26
CA MET A 110 -5.95 7.20 17.39
C MET A 110 -7.11 7.84 16.63
N LEU A 111 -7.14 9.17 16.53
CA LEU A 111 -8.14 9.92 15.78
C LEU A 111 -7.77 10.18 14.31
N LYS A 112 -6.54 9.83 13.90
CA LYS A 112 -6.11 10.01 12.50
C LYS A 112 -6.70 8.91 11.63
N VAL A 113 -7.33 9.31 10.54
CA VAL A 113 -7.73 8.42 9.46
C VAL A 113 -6.64 8.50 8.39
N PRO A 114 -5.86 7.43 8.15
CA PRO A 114 -4.71 7.47 7.24
C PRO A 114 -5.17 7.45 5.77
N LEU A 115 -5.82 8.51 5.32
CA LEU A 115 -6.28 8.71 3.95
C LEU A 115 -5.53 9.89 3.32
N PHE A 116 -5.34 9.81 2.00
CA PHE A 116 -4.72 10.87 1.19
C PHE A 116 -3.33 11.27 1.67
N GLY A 117 -2.52 10.29 2.08
CA GLY A 117 -1.14 10.52 2.49
C GLY A 117 -0.93 10.91 3.95
N GLN A 118 -2.00 11.01 4.74
CA GLN A 118 -1.83 11.13 6.19
C GLN A 118 -1.22 9.85 6.77
N VAL A 119 -0.10 10.01 7.47
CA VAL A 119 0.59 8.90 8.11
C VAL A 119 0.07 8.70 9.53
N LYS A 120 -0.35 7.46 9.81
CA LYS A 120 -0.64 6.98 11.14
C LYS A 120 0.55 6.19 11.65
N ILE A 121 1.02 6.51 12.86
CA ILE A 121 2.12 5.79 13.50
C ILE A 121 1.57 5.05 14.70
N ASP A 122 1.87 3.76 14.78
CA ASP A 122 1.47 2.88 15.88
C ASP A 122 2.74 2.23 16.46
N HIS A 123 2.82 2.16 17.79
CA HIS A 123 3.97 1.57 18.48
C HIS A 123 3.61 0.26 19.16
N ASP A 124 4.49 -0.73 19.03
CA ASP A 124 4.53 -1.91 19.88
C ASP A 124 5.88 -1.95 20.63
N LEU A 125 5.99 -2.82 21.64
CA LEU A 125 7.25 -3.00 22.37
C LEU A 125 8.42 -3.39 21.46
N ASN A 126 8.16 -4.12 20.37
CA ASN A 126 9.21 -4.63 19.49
C ASN A 126 9.30 -3.87 18.15
N TYR A 127 8.29 -3.04 17.82
CA TYR A 127 8.14 -2.49 16.48
C TYR A 127 7.57 -1.08 16.49
N ILE A 128 7.93 -0.29 15.48
CA ILE A 128 7.23 0.94 15.11
C ILE A 128 6.64 0.71 13.73
N LYS A 129 5.37 1.08 13.54
CA LYS A 129 4.63 0.89 12.31
C LYS A 129 4.17 2.26 11.82
N ALA A 130 4.46 2.58 10.56
CA ALA A 130 3.92 3.75 9.89
C ALA A 130 3.05 3.29 8.74
N ARG A 131 1.80 3.75 8.71
CA ARG A 131 0.80 3.35 7.72
C ARG A 131 0.16 4.55 7.04
N THR A 132 -0.07 4.43 5.75
CA THR A 132 -0.81 5.41 4.94
C THR A 132 -1.68 4.71 3.90
N THR A 133 -2.76 5.35 3.47
CA THR A 133 -3.63 4.86 2.39
C THR A 133 -3.86 5.95 1.35
N TYR A 134 -3.70 5.58 0.09
CA TYR A 134 -3.97 6.42 -1.07
C TYR A 134 -5.12 5.86 -1.89
N ILE A 135 -5.87 6.77 -2.51
CA ILE A 135 -6.78 6.42 -3.60
C ILE A 135 -6.02 6.69 -4.89
N ILE A 136 -5.68 5.65 -5.64
CA ILE A 136 -4.95 5.75 -6.90
C ILE A 136 -5.82 5.27 -8.06
N ASP A 137 -5.59 5.84 -9.23
CA ASP A 137 -6.13 5.36 -10.49
C ASP A 137 -5.03 4.60 -11.23
N LEU A 138 -5.18 3.28 -11.33
CA LEU A 138 -4.20 2.42 -12.01
C LEU A 138 -4.10 2.73 -13.51
N ASN A 139 -5.09 3.38 -14.11
CA ASN A 139 -5.02 3.80 -15.51
C ASN A 139 -3.93 4.84 -15.75
N LYS A 140 -3.43 5.54 -14.73
CA LYS A 140 -2.28 6.46 -14.86
C LYS A 140 -0.98 5.72 -15.16
N PHE A 141 -0.86 4.48 -14.68
CA PHE A 141 0.36 3.70 -14.79
C PHE A 141 0.24 2.58 -15.83
N ILE A 142 -0.97 2.10 -16.10
CA ILE A 142 -1.23 0.92 -16.93
C ILE A 142 -2.23 1.28 -18.03
N HIS A 143 -1.69 1.41 -19.24
CA HIS A 143 -2.46 1.60 -20.47
C HIS A 143 -2.48 0.29 -21.25
N GLU A 144 -3.64 -0.34 -21.31
CA GLU A 144 -3.83 -1.68 -21.89
C GLU A 144 -2.91 -2.73 -21.25
N LYS A 145 -1.76 -3.01 -21.88
CA LYS A 145 -0.72 -3.95 -21.40
C LYS A 145 0.64 -3.28 -21.19
N GLU A 146 0.74 -2.00 -21.50
CA GLU A 146 1.96 -1.22 -21.31
C GLU A 146 1.94 -0.57 -19.92
N VAL A 147 3.08 -0.66 -19.23
CA VAL A 147 3.25 -0.08 -17.90
C VAL A 147 4.23 1.08 -18.00
N ASN A 148 3.81 2.26 -17.55
CA ASN A 148 4.72 3.36 -17.25
C ASN A 148 5.46 3.06 -15.94
N LYS A 149 6.52 2.25 -16.06
CA LYS A 149 7.30 1.75 -14.92
C LYS A 149 7.91 2.87 -14.12
N GLU A 150 8.46 3.89 -14.79
CA GLU A 150 9.13 5.00 -14.10
C GLU A 150 8.17 5.79 -13.22
N GLU A 151 6.97 6.08 -13.71
CA GLU A 151 5.96 6.81 -12.94
C GLU A 151 5.43 5.98 -11.76
N LEU A 152 5.19 4.68 -11.96
CA LEU A 152 4.80 3.76 -10.89
C LEU A 152 5.89 3.66 -9.83
N GLU A 153 7.14 3.41 -10.24
CA GLU A 153 8.29 3.28 -9.35
C GLU A 153 8.48 4.55 -8.52
N LYS A 154 8.38 5.74 -9.16
CA LYS A 154 8.50 7.04 -8.50
C LYS A 154 7.40 7.30 -7.47
N GLU A 155 6.15 6.95 -7.78
CA GLU A 155 5.04 7.14 -6.84
C GLU A 155 5.17 6.19 -5.63
N ILE A 156 5.52 4.92 -5.86
CA ILE A 156 5.76 3.96 -4.77
C ILE A 156 6.96 4.40 -3.91
N GLU A 157 8.05 4.84 -4.53
CA GLU A 157 9.23 5.35 -3.83
C GLU A 157 8.89 6.53 -2.92
N LYS A 158 8.13 7.49 -3.44
CA LYS A 158 7.68 8.66 -2.69
C LYS A 158 6.86 8.26 -1.46
N ILE A 159 5.90 7.35 -1.62
CA ILE A 159 5.05 6.90 -0.51
C ILE A 159 5.89 6.20 0.57
N ILE A 160 6.79 5.30 0.17
CA ILE A 160 7.67 4.60 1.10
C ILE A 160 8.63 5.56 1.79
N GLY A 161 9.20 6.53 1.07
CA GLY A 161 10.06 7.57 1.62
C GLY A 161 9.36 8.36 2.72
N THR A 162 8.13 8.84 2.48
CA THR A 162 7.33 9.54 3.49
C THR A 162 7.07 8.68 4.73
N LEU A 163 6.80 7.38 4.56
CA LEU A 163 6.61 6.47 5.69
C LEU A 163 7.90 6.26 6.49
N ILE A 164 9.05 6.14 5.82
CA ILE A 164 10.35 5.98 6.47
C ILE A 164 10.73 7.25 7.25
N GLU A 165 10.57 8.43 6.65
CA GLU A 165 10.82 9.72 7.31
C GLU A 165 9.95 9.87 8.57
N SER A 166 8.67 9.52 8.45
CA SER A 166 7.74 9.57 9.59
C SER A 166 8.16 8.65 10.74
N LEU A 167 8.90 7.55 10.47
CA LEU A 167 9.43 6.65 11.51
C LEU A 167 10.72 7.17 12.16
N GLU A 168 11.37 8.19 11.60
CA GLU A 168 12.57 8.82 12.16
C GLU A 168 12.23 10.02 13.06
N GLU A 169 11.02 10.59 12.92
CA GLU A 169 10.53 11.72 13.71
C GLU A 169 9.95 11.34 15.09
N VAL A 170 9.88 10.04 15.42
CA VAL A 170 9.29 9.52 16.66
C VAL A 170 10.31 8.77 17.50
#